data_AF-A0A640T963-F1
#
_entry.id   AF-A0A640T963-F1
#
_cell.length_a   1.000
_cell.length_b   1.000
_cell.length_c   1.000
_cell.angle_alpha   90.00
_cell.angle_beta   90.00
_cell.angle_gamma   90.00
#
_symmetry.space_group_name_H-M   'P 1'
#
loop_
_entity.id
_entity.type
_entity.pdbx_description
1 polymer ?
#
loop_
_entity_poly.entity_id
_entity_poly.type
_entity_poly.pdbx_seq_one_letter_code
_entity_poly.pdbx_strand_id
1 'polypeptide(L)'
;MFGPWDDIDEFTSRIENVIGGYPTGDPWATIDICISELETDLDSDATVYWVLGVAAVGPWMEWCDQRPDLVRRAEKALEAALAAFRQREDSCTHDTHPWDEGPFSIPDDLTGFMYRLQEADDWEPDPEYPEDEAPYGPDFSELMRCPRNVAAFASAAV
;
A
#
# COMPACT_ATOMS: atom_id res chain seq x y z
N MET A 1 9.63 11.33 7.53
CA MET A 1 8.91 10.67 8.63
C MET A 1 7.56 10.26 8.08
N PHE A 2 7.36 8.96 8.01
CA PHE A 2 6.23 8.28 7.40
C PHE A 2 5.55 7.48 8.52
N GLY A 3 4.45 8.03 9.08
CA GLY A 3 3.93 7.57 10.37
C GLY A 3 5.03 7.64 11.46
N PRO A 4 5.28 6.56 12.23
CA PRO A 4 6.39 6.49 13.18
C PRO A 4 7.72 5.99 12.57
N TRP A 5 7.76 5.66 11.28
CA TRP A 5 8.98 5.24 10.58
C TRP A 5 9.74 6.44 10.01
N ASP A 6 11.06 6.27 9.84
CA ASP A 6 11.90 7.33 9.28
C ASP A 6 11.45 7.69 7.85
N ASP A 7 11.18 6.66 7.03
CA ASP A 7 10.76 6.73 5.63
C ASP A 7 9.95 5.50 5.19
N ILE A 8 9.57 5.46 3.90
CA ILE A 8 8.81 4.37 3.27
C ILE A 8 9.68 3.10 3.15
N ASP A 9 10.99 3.24 2.96
CA ASP A 9 11.93 2.11 2.90
C ASP A 9 11.98 1.35 4.23
N GLU A 10 12.08 2.06 5.35
CA GLU A 10 12.04 1.43 6.68
C GLU A 10 10.73 0.69 6.87
N PHE A 11 9.59 1.33 6.57
CA PHE A 11 8.28 0.69 6.65
C PHE A 11 8.21 -0.59 5.79
N THR A 12 8.55 -0.48 4.50
CA THR A 12 8.45 -1.59 3.54
C THR A 12 9.37 -2.74 3.95
N SER A 13 10.59 -2.44 4.40
CA SER A 13 11.53 -3.44 4.92
C SER A 13 10.99 -4.13 6.17
N ARG A 14 10.32 -3.42 7.09
CA ARG A 14 9.71 -4.03 8.28
C ARG A 14 8.61 -5.00 7.90
N ILE A 15 7.75 -4.64 6.95
CA ILE A 15 6.69 -5.52 6.43
C ILE A 15 7.28 -6.75 5.76
N GLU A 16 8.29 -6.57 4.90
CA GLU A 16 8.99 -7.67 4.24
C GLU A 16 9.64 -8.64 5.24
N ASN A 17 10.30 -8.11 6.28
CA ASN A 17 10.89 -8.92 7.35
C ASN A 17 9.85 -9.77 8.10
N VAL A 18 8.64 -9.23 8.31
CA VAL A 18 7.52 -9.97 8.93
C VAL A 18 7.12 -11.15 8.03
N ILE A 19 6.80 -10.87 6.77
CA ILE A 19 6.32 -11.85 5.79
C ILE A 19 7.39 -12.92 5.52
N GLY A 20 8.66 -12.52 5.45
CA GLY A 20 9.81 -13.40 5.26
C GLY A 20 10.12 -14.31 6.45
N GLY A 21 9.50 -14.08 7.62
CA GLY A 21 9.71 -14.88 8.83
C GLY A 21 11.01 -14.56 9.59
N TYR A 22 11.59 -13.38 9.36
CA TYR A 22 12.77 -12.86 10.05
C TYR A 22 12.53 -11.44 10.59
N PRO A 23 11.50 -11.23 11.43
CA PRO A 23 11.14 -9.89 11.88
C PRO A 23 12.28 -9.25 12.70
N THR A 24 12.62 -8.02 12.34
CA THR A 24 13.47 -7.17 13.17
C THR A 24 12.62 -6.59 14.29
N GLY A 25 12.43 -7.32 15.39
CA GLY A 25 11.61 -6.92 16.54
C GLY A 25 10.31 -7.73 16.66
N ASP A 26 9.30 -7.13 17.30
CA ASP A 26 7.98 -7.75 17.45
C ASP A 26 7.14 -7.55 16.17
N PRO A 27 6.84 -8.63 15.40
CA PRO A 27 6.04 -8.51 14.19
C PRO A 27 4.63 -7.98 14.47
N TRP A 28 4.04 -8.35 15.61
CA TRP A 28 2.67 -7.94 15.96
C TRP A 28 2.60 -6.44 16.28
N ALA A 29 3.65 -5.88 16.89
CA ALA A 29 3.73 -4.44 17.13
C ALA A 29 3.83 -3.66 15.80
N THR A 30 4.65 -4.12 14.85
CA THR A 30 4.74 -3.50 13.51
C THR A 30 3.39 -3.51 12.80
N ILE A 31 2.68 -4.64 12.82
CA ILE A 31 1.35 -4.77 12.21
C ILE A 31 0.35 -3.84 12.90
N ASP A 32 0.36 -3.78 14.24
CA ASP A 32 -0.55 -2.94 15.02
C ASP A 32 -0.37 -1.44 14.69
N ILE A 33 0.87 -1.01 14.51
CA ILE A 33 1.19 0.34 14.04
C ILE A 33 0.64 0.56 12.63
N CYS A 34 0.91 -0.34 11.68
CA CYS A 34 0.44 -0.21 10.30
C CYS A 34 -1.09 -0.08 10.21
N ILE A 35 -1.82 -0.89 10.97
CA ILE A 35 -3.28 -0.81 11.06
C ILE A 35 -3.72 0.53 11.67
N SER A 36 -3.02 1.00 12.71
CA SER A 36 -3.36 2.26 13.37
C SER A 36 -3.15 3.48 12.46
N GLU A 37 -2.11 3.47 11.62
CA GLU A 37 -1.90 4.50 10.60
C GLU A 37 -3.03 4.48 9.55
N LEU A 38 -3.40 3.29 9.05
CA LEU A 38 -4.53 3.15 8.11
C LEU A 38 -5.85 3.69 8.70
N GLU A 39 -6.11 3.43 9.99
CA GLU A 39 -7.31 3.90 10.67
C GLU A 39 -7.34 5.42 10.90
N THR A 40 -6.16 6.06 10.96
CA THR A 40 -6.02 7.47 11.35
C THR A 40 -5.91 8.38 10.15
N ASP A 41 -5.27 7.94 9.07
CA ASP A 41 -4.88 8.79 7.95
C ASP A 41 -5.34 8.22 6.60
N LEU A 42 -6.65 8.34 6.34
CA LEU A 42 -7.29 7.90 5.08
C LEU A 42 -7.27 8.96 3.96
N ASP A 43 -6.91 10.19 4.29
CA ASP A 43 -6.95 11.33 3.36
C ASP A 43 -5.57 11.69 2.81
N SER A 44 -4.51 11.03 3.27
CA SER A 44 -3.13 11.26 2.86
C SER A 44 -2.74 10.38 1.67
N ASP A 45 -1.78 10.88 0.89
CA ASP A 45 -1.11 10.12 -0.18
C ASP A 45 -0.40 8.86 0.35
N ALA A 46 -0.09 8.83 1.64
CA ALA A 46 0.48 7.67 2.33
C ALA A 46 -0.50 6.47 2.41
N THR A 47 -1.80 6.70 2.30
CA THR A 47 -2.83 5.68 2.53
C THR A 47 -2.67 4.44 1.64
N VAL A 48 -2.19 4.64 0.41
CA VAL A 48 -1.92 3.52 -0.52
C VAL A 48 -0.94 2.51 0.07
N TYR A 49 0.12 2.97 0.75
CA TYR A 49 1.11 2.12 1.40
C TYR A 49 0.53 1.44 2.65
N TRP A 50 -0.34 2.13 3.39
CA TRP A 50 -1.01 1.53 4.54
C TRP A 50 -1.96 0.41 4.12
N VAL A 51 -2.76 0.62 3.08
CA VAL A 51 -3.63 -0.42 2.49
C VAL A 51 -2.79 -1.60 2.00
N LEU A 52 -1.74 -1.35 1.22
CA LEU A 52 -0.85 -2.39 0.70
C LEU A 52 -0.14 -3.16 1.82
N GLY A 53 0.32 -2.46 2.87
CA GLY A 53 0.99 -3.07 4.01
C GLY A 53 0.07 -3.97 4.82
N VAL A 54 -1.14 -3.52 5.15
CA VAL A 54 -2.14 -4.33 5.85
C VAL A 54 -2.56 -5.54 5.01
N ALA A 55 -2.76 -5.35 3.70
CA ALA A 55 -3.05 -6.44 2.77
C ALA A 55 -1.90 -7.47 2.70
N ALA A 56 -0.64 -7.01 2.65
CA ALA A 56 0.53 -7.87 2.54
C ALA A 56 0.74 -8.77 3.76
N VAL A 57 0.45 -8.28 4.97
CA VAL A 57 0.60 -9.07 6.21
C VAL A 57 -0.60 -9.98 6.50
N GLY A 58 -1.73 -9.81 5.83
CA GLY A 58 -2.95 -10.61 6.00
C GLY A 58 -2.70 -12.12 6.01
N PRO A 59 -2.15 -12.71 4.93
CA PRO A 59 -1.88 -14.15 4.85
C PRO A 59 -0.93 -14.64 5.95
N TRP A 60 0.05 -13.83 6.35
CA TRP A 60 0.98 -14.17 7.43
C TRP A 60 0.27 -14.21 8.79
N MET A 61 -0.62 -13.26 9.06
CA MET A 61 -1.39 -13.23 10.32
C MET A 61 -2.33 -14.43 10.43
N GLU A 62 -3.02 -14.78 9.34
CA GLU A 62 -3.90 -15.95 9.26
C GLU A 62 -3.12 -17.25 9.50
N TRP A 63 -1.95 -17.37 8.88
CA TRP A 63 -1.10 -18.55 9.07
C TRP A 63 -0.56 -18.67 10.50
N CYS A 64 -0.17 -17.55 11.13
CA CYS A 64 0.36 -17.56 12.49
C CYS A 64 -0.71 -17.87 13.55
N ASP A 65 -1.94 -17.37 13.37
CA ASP A 65 -3.11 -17.61 14.25
C ASP A 65 -2.84 -17.36 15.76
N GLN A 66 -2.08 -16.31 16.09
CA GLN A 66 -1.78 -15.97 17.51
C GLN A 66 -2.55 -14.76 18.02
N ARG A 67 -3.03 -13.89 17.11
CA ARG A 67 -3.71 -12.63 17.41
C ARG A 67 -4.96 -12.45 16.54
N PRO A 68 -5.98 -13.30 16.69
CA PRO A 68 -7.22 -13.22 15.91
C PRO A 68 -7.98 -11.89 16.12
N ASP A 69 -7.74 -11.22 17.25
CA ASP A 69 -8.22 -9.87 17.50
C ASP A 69 -7.65 -8.85 16.52
N LEU A 70 -6.37 -9.00 16.17
CA LEU A 70 -5.65 -8.11 15.26
C LEU A 70 -6.01 -8.40 13.80
N VAL A 71 -6.17 -9.68 13.42
CA VAL A 71 -6.68 -10.08 12.09
C VAL A 71 -8.01 -9.38 11.80
N ARG A 72 -8.97 -9.51 12.72
CA ARG A 72 -10.29 -8.86 12.57
C ARG A 72 -10.20 -7.33 12.57
N ARG A 73 -9.20 -6.74 13.22
CA ARG A 73 -8.97 -5.28 13.18
C ARG A 73 -8.44 -4.86 11.80
N ALA A 74 -7.50 -5.63 11.24
CA ALA A 74 -6.97 -5.42 9.91
C ALA A 74 -8.07 -5.51 8.83
N GLU A 75 -8.90 -6.55 8.86
CA GLU A 75 -10.05 -6.72 7.96
C GLU A 75 -10.98 -5.51 8.02
N LYS A 76 -11.34 -5.07 9.23
CA LYS A 76 -12.21 -3.89 9.42
C LYS A 76 -11.58 -2.59 8.95
N ALA A 77 -10.27 -2.43 9.12
CA ALA A 77 -9.55 -1.25 8.64
C ALA A 77 -9.56 -1.22 7.10
N LEU A 78 -9.35 -2.37 6.45
CA LEU A 78 -9.45 -2.51 4.99
C LEU A 78 -10.88 -2.29 4.48
N GLU A 79 -11.89 -2.85 5.15
CA GLU A 79 -13.31 -2.60 4.84
C GLU A 79 -13.68 -1.12 4.94
N ALA A 80 -13.19 -0.43 5.97
CA ALA A 80 -13.40 0.99 6.18
C ALA A 80 -12.72 1.82 5.08
N ALA A 81 -11.47 1.50 4.75
CA ALA A 81 -10.74 2.13 3.64
C ALA A 81 -11.48 1.91 2.31
N LEU A 82 -11.85 0.67 1.99
CA LEU A 82 -12.64 0.34 0.80
C LEU A 82 -13.93 1.17 0.72
N ALA A 83 -14.69 1.25 1.81
CA ALA A 83 -15.93 2.01 1.85
C ALA A 83 -15.70 3.52 1.66
N ALA A 84 -14.62 4.07 2.23
CA ALA A 84 -14.25 5.47 2.10
C ALA A 84 -13.82 5.82 0.66
N PHE A 85 -12.97 4.98 0.05
CA PHE A 85 -12.47 5.19 -1.31
C PHE A 85 -13.55 4.97 -2.37
N ARG A 86 -14.47 4.02 -2.18
CA ARG A 86 -15.65 3.84 -3.02
C ARG A 86 -16.53 5.10 -3.12
N GLN A 87 -16.67 5.84 -2.03
CA GLN A 87 -17.43 7.11 -2.03
C GLN A 87 -16.76 8.21 -2.86
N ARG A 88 -15.49 8.02 -3.22
CA ARG A 88 -14.64 8.98 -3.93
C ARG A 88 -14.22 8.48 -5.31
N GLU A 89 -14.75 7.34 -5.78
CA GLU A 89 -14.36 6.75 -7.07
C GLU A 89 -14.56 7.70 -8.26
N ASP A 90 -15.56 8.58 -8.20
CA ASP A 90 -15.85 9.56 -9.25
C ASP A 90 -14.98 10.84 -9.17
N SER A 91 -14.04 10.93 -8.22
CA SER A 91 -13.20 12.13 -8.04
C SER A 91 -11.89 12.11 -8.83
N CYS A 92 -11.58 11.02 -9.54
CA CYS A 92 -10.38 10.91 -10.36
C CYS A 92 -10.45 11.78 -11.62
N THR A 93 -9.31 12.33 -12.04
CA THR A 93 -9.19 13.19 -13.24
C THR A 93 -8.60 12.47 -14.46
N HIS A 94 -8.18 11.22 -14.31
CA HIS A 94 -7.58 10.41 -15.36
C HIS A 94 -8.59 9.43 -15.96
N ASP A 95 -8.43 9.17 -17.26
CA ASP A 95 -9.39 8.37 -18.03
C ASP A 95 -9.22 6.85 -17.85
N THR A 96 -8.07 6.40 -17.35
CA THR A 96 -7.71 4.97 -17.28
C THR A 96 -7.57 4.48 -15.85
N HIS A 97 -8.10 3.30 -15.58
CA HIS A 97 -7.95 2.60 -14.30
C HIS A 97 -7.49 1.17 -14.57
N PRO A 98 -6.24 0.80 -14.23
CA PRO A 98 -5.66 -0.48 -14.63
C PRO A 98 -6.50 -1.69 -14.19
N TRP A 99 -7.20 -1.60 -13.06
CA TRP A 99 -8.01 -2.68 -12.49
C TRP A 99 -9.49 -2.70 -12.92
N ASP A 100 -9.97 -1.73 -13.70
CA ASP A 100 -11.35 -1.72 -14.22
C ASP A 100 -11.48 -2.20 -15.67
N GLU A 101 -10.44 -1.99 -16.49
CA GLU A 101 -10.56 -2.10 -17.96
C GLU A 101 -9.97 -3.37 -18.58
N GLY A 102 -9.42 -4.31 -17.80
CA GLY A 102 -8.75 -5.48 -18.38
C GLY A 102 -8.08 -6.43 -17.39
N PRO A 103 -7.24 -7.38 -17.87
CA PRO A 103 -6.81 -8.58 -17.12
C PRO A 103 -5.75 -8.30 -16.03
N PHE A 104 -5.72 -7.10 -15.46
CA PHE A 104 -4.81 -6.78 -14.36
C PHE A 104 -5.31 -7.43 -13.07
N SER A 105 -4.54 -8.39 -12.58
CA SER A 105 -4.64 -8.85 -11.19
C SER A 105 -3.85 -7.89 -10.31
N ILE A 106 -4.25 -7.80 -9.04
CA ILE A 106 -3.40 -7.18 -8.02
C ILE A 106 -2.07 -7.94 -8.00
N PRO A 107 -0.90 -7.27 -7.92
CA PRO A 107 0.38 -7.97 -7.85
C PRO A 107 0.44 -8.93 -6.67
N ASP A 108 0.94 -10.15 -6.88
CA ASP A 108 1.14 -11.11 -5.79
C ASP A 108 2.21 -10.63 -4.79
N ASP A 109 3.21 -9.88 -5.28
CA ASP A 109 4.27 -9.27 -4.47
C ASP A 109 3.93 -7.81 -4.16
N LEU A 110 3.15 -7.61 -3.09
CA LEU A 110 2.71 -6.29 -2.64
C LEU A 110 3.87 -5.45 -2.08
N THR A 111 4.88 -6.05 -1.46
CA THR A 111 6.09 -5.35 -1.01
C THR A 111 6.93 -4.85 -2.17
N GLY A 112 7.15 -5.67 -3.19
CA GLY A 112 7.78 -5.26 -4.44
C GLY A 112 6.99 -4.18 -5.17
N PHE A 113 5.66 -4.19 -5.06
CA PHE A 113 4.83 -3.13 -5.61
C PHE A 113 4.96 -1.80 -4.83
N MET A 114 5.05 -1.83 -3.50
CA MET A 114 5.34 -0.64 -2.69
C MET A 114 6.69 -0.01 -3.06
N TYR A 115 7.74 -0.82 -3.26
CA TYR A 115 9.04 -0.31 -3.72
C TYR A 115 8.95 0.36 -5.10
N ARG A 116 8.16 -0.16 -6.05
CA ARG A 116 7.95 0.49 -7.36
C ARG A 116 7.23 1.83 -7.23
N LEU A 117 6.25 1.92 -6.33
CA LEU A 117 5.55 3.17 -6.07
C LEU A 117 6.47 4.20 -5.44
N GLN A 118 7.32 3.78 -4.51
CA GLN A 118 8.34 4.66 -3.93
C GLN A 118 9.37 5.09 -4.98
N GLU A 119 9.88 4.18 -5.80
CA GLU A 119 10.81 4.51 -6.88
C GLU A 119 10.22 5.55 -7.85
N ALA A 120 8.92 5.45 -8.13
CA ALA A 120 8.21 6.44 -8.94
C ALA A 120 8.08 7.81 -8.25
N ASP A 121 7.87 7.83 -6.93
CA ASP A 121 7.79 9.07 -6.13
C ASP A 121 9.14 9.78 -5.98
N ASP A 122 10.20 9.00 -5.79
CA ASP A 122 11.56 9.49 -5.55
C ASP A 122 12.30 9.82 -6.86
N TRP A 123 11.71 9.50 -8.01
CA TRP A 123 12.33 9.76 -9.31
C TRP A 123 12.40 11.25 -9.61
N GLU A 124 13.62 11.75 -9.82
CA GLU A 124 13.89 13.09 -10.32
C GLU A 124 14.63 13.00 -11.66
N PRO A 125 14.31 13.86 -12.65
CA PRO A 125 15.05 13.90 -13.90
C PRO A 125 16.53 14.24 -13.66
N ASP A 126 17.43 13.42 -14.21
CA ASP A 126 18.86 13.71 -14.15
C ASP A 126 19.21 14.86 -15.11
N PRO A 127 19.75 16.00 -14.64
CA PRO A 127 20.16 17.09 -15.51
C PRO A 127 21.30 16.72 -16.48
N GLU A 128 22.08 15.67 -16.20
CA GLU A 128 23.12 15.14 -17.10
C GLU A 128 22.54 14.25 -18.20
N TYR A 129 21.37 13.65 -17.98
CA TYR A 129 20.66 12.76 -18.90
C TYR A 129 19.18 13.15 -19.03
N PRO A 130 18.88 14.31 -19.65
CA PRO A 130 17.52 14.84 -19.76
C PRO A 130 16.57 13.98 -20.61
N GLU A 131 17.11 13.03 -21.37
CA GLU A 131 16.34 12.02 -22.10
C GLU A 131 15.89 10.84 -21.23
N ASP A 132 16.37 10.71 -19.99
CA ASP A 132 15.95 9.63 -19.10
C ASP A 132 14.46 9.79 -18.77
N GLU A 133 13.72 8.73 -19.07
CA GLU A 133 12.28 8.66 -18.81
C GLU A 133 12.03 8.08 -17.42
N ALA A 134 10.96 8.54 -16.76
CA ALA A 134 10.51 7.96 -15.51
C ALA A 134 10.24 6.45 -15.66
N PRO A 135 10.64 5.62 -14.69
CA PRO A 135 10.63 4.15 -14.82
C PRO A 135 9.23 3.56 -15.09
N TYR A 136 8.18 4.25 -14.65
CA TYR A 136 6.79 3.80 -14.76
C TYR A 136 5.87 4.79 -15.50
N GLY A 137 6.45 5.82 -16.12
CA GLY A 137 5.72 6.94 -16.74
C GLY A 137 5.35 8.04 -15.74
N PRO A 138 5.04 9.26 -16.22
CA PRO A 138 4.94 10.46 -15.39
C PRO A 138 3.77 10.43 -14.40
N ASP A 139 2.69 9.71 -14.72
CA ASP A 139 1.45 9.74 -13.94
C ASP A 139 1.26 8.48 -13.07
N PHE A 140 2.25 7.56 -13.03
CA PHE A 140 2.09 6.27 -12.35
C PHE A 140 1.73 6.43 -10.86
N SER A 141 2.49 7.25 -10.15
CA SER A 141 2.28 7.52 -8.72
C SER A 141 0.92 8.15 -8.42
N GLU A 142 0.45 9.07 -9.27
CA GLU A 142 -0.87 9.68 -9.16
C GLU A 142 -1.96 8.64 -9.42
N LEU A 143 -1.82 7.85 -10.49
CA LEU A 143 -2.76 6.77 -10.83
C LEU A 143 -2.88 5.77 -9.69
N MET A 144 -1.78 5.32 -9.09
CA MET A 144 -1.82 4.30 -8.03
C MET A 144 -2.47 4.79 -6.74
N ARG A 145 -2.46 6.11 -6.50
CA ARG A 145 -3.11 6.76 -5.35
C ARG A 145 -4.57 7.12 -5.60
N CYS A 146 -5.06 6.97 -6.83
CA CYS A 146 -6.43 7.33 -7.12
C CYS A 146 -7.40 6.47 -6.28
N PRO A 147 -8.52 7.04 -5.81
CA PRO A 147 -9.45 6.33 -4.93
C PRO A 147 -9.89 4.97 -5.46
N ARG A 148 -10.10 4.88 -6.77
CA ARG A 148 -10.55 3.65 -7.43
C ARG A 148 -9.52 2.53 -7.39
N ASN A 149 -8.24 2.85 -7.55
CA ASN A 149 -7.15 1.87 -7.46
C ASN A 149 -6.88 1.48 -6.00
N VAL A 150 -6.94 2.43 -5.06
CA VAL A 150 -6.80 2.12 -3.62
C VAL A 150 -7.97 1.25 -3.13
N ALA A 151 -9.19 1.50 -3.61
CA ALA A 151 -10.34 0.63 -3.36
C ALA A 151 -10.11 -0.78 -3.92
N ALA A 152 -9.52 -0.92 -5.10
CA ALA A 152 -9.18 -2.23 -5.66
C ALA A 152 -8.21 -3.00 -4.74
N PHE A 153 -7.12 -2.36 -4.27
CA PHE A 153 -6.17 -2.96 -3.33
C PHE A 153 -6.83 -3.43 -2.04
N ALA A 154 -7.66 -2.57 -1.44
CA ALA A 154 -8.41 -2.92 -0.24
C ALA A 154 -9.39 -4.08 -0.49
N SER A 155 -10.07 -4.10 -1.63
CA SER A 155 -11.05 -5.14 -1.96
C SER A 155 -10.44 -6.52 -2.23
N ALA A 156 -9.18 -6.63 -2.65
CA ALA A 156 -8.56 -7.94 -2.86
C ALA A 156 -8.10 -8.60 -1.55
N ALA A 157 -8.06 -7.84 -0.46
CA ALA A 157 -7.58 -8.27 0.84
C ALA A 157 -8.71 -8.56 1.86
N VAL A 158 -9.98 -8.46 1.42
CA VAL A 158 -11.19 -8.66 2.23
C VAL A 158 -12.09 -9.72 1.60
#